data_AF-A0A9E1J7T7-F1
#
_entry.id   AF-A0A9E1J7T7-F1
#
_cell.length_a   1.000
_cell.length_b   1.000
_cell.length_c   1.000
_cell.angle_alpha   90.00
_cell.angle_beta   90.00
_cell.angle_gamma   90.00
#
_symmetry.space_group_name_H-M   'P 1'
#
loop_
_entity.id
_entity.type
_entity.pdbx_description
1 polymer ?
#
loop_
_entity_poly.entity_id
_entity_poly.type
_entity_poly.pdbx_seq_one_letter_code
_entity_poly.pdbx_strand_id
1 'polypeptide(L)'
;GQAMPSNVPLLKDLAKSEDDKALLGLVTRVLARAVAAPPGVPKARIDAVRAAFDKTMKDPAYLADMKKRKMAIENPMTGAEVATYINGVAATPKRIVDRYIAAVKQ
;
A
#
# COMPACT_ATOMS: atom_id res chain seq x y z
N GLY A 1 -10.13 -0.99 -12.08
CA GLY A 1 -11.43 -1.63 -12.33
C GLY A 1 -11.29 -2.76 -13.33
N GLN A 2 -10.36 -3.68 -13.09
CA GLN A 2 -10.28 -4.93 -13.84
C GLN A 2 -9.72 -5.96 -12.87
N ALA A 3 -10.53 -6.97 -12.52
CA ALA A 3 -10.04 -8.08 -11.72
C ALA A 3 -8.90 -8.74 -12.50
N MET A 4 -7.74 -8.93 -11.86
CA MET A 4 -6.64 -9.63 -12.51
C MET A 4 -7.09 -11.06 -12.86
N PRO A 5 -6.80 -11.55 -14.08
CA PRO A 5 -7.17 -12.91 -14.46
C PRO A 5 -6.53 -13.91 -13.49
N SER A 6 -7.36 -14.77 -12.90
CA SER A 6 -7.00 -15.71 -11.83
C SER A 6 -5.99 -16.80 -12.25
N ASN A 7 -5.65 -16.87 -13.54
CA ASN A 7 -4.70 -17.82 -14.13
C ASN A 7 -3.38 -17.15 -14.58
N VAL A 8 -3.11 -15.91 -14.18
CA VAL A 8 -1.85 -15.26 -14.52
C VAL A 8 -1.03 -15.10 -13.23
N PRO A 9 0.10 -15.83 -13.10
CA PRO A 9 1.00 -15.67 -11.97
C PRO A 9 1.47 -14.23 -11.86
N LEU A 10 1.39 -13.67 -10.66
CA LEU A 10 1.95 -12.36 -10.37
C LEU A 10 3.47 -12.47 -10.26
N LEU A 11 4.18 -11.36 -10.44
CA LEU A 11 5.64 -11.34 -10.32
C LEU A 11 6.11 -11.94 -8.98
N LYS A 12 5.38 -11.69 -7.89
CA LYS A 12 5.65 -12.27 -6.55
C LYS A 12 5.46 -13.79 -6.49
N ASP A 13 4.62 -14.36 -7.35
CA ASP A 13 4.34 -15.80 -7.41
C ASP A 13 5.47 -16.54 -8.15
N LEU A 14 6.30 -15.81 -8.91
CA LEU A 14 7.49 -16.33 -9.60
C LEU A 14 8.76 -16.32 -8.71
N ALA A 15 8.66 -15.77 -7.50
CA ALA A 15 9.76 -15.69 -6.55
C ALA A 15 10.16 -17.08 -6.03
N LYS A 16 11.42 -17.47 -6.21
CA LYS A 16 11.90 -18.83 -5.88
C LYS A 16 12.48 -18.93 -4.47
N SER A 17 12.99 -17.83 -3.92
CA SER A 17 13.55 -17.78 -2.57
C SER A 17 12.81 -16.77 -1.69
N GLU A 18 12.92 -16.92 -0.36
CA GLU A 18 12.39 -15.95 0.60
C GLU A 18 13.02 -14.56 0.42
N ASP A 19 14.29 -14.51 0.02
CA ASP A 19 14.98 -13.26 -0.28
C ASP A 19 14.45 -12.62 -1.59
N ASP A 20 14.05 -13.41 -2.59
CA ASP A 20 13.37 -12.90 -3.79
C ASP A 20 11.97 -12.38 -3.46
N LYS A 21 11.21 -13.08 -2.60
CA LYS A 21 9.90 -12.63 -2.13
C LYS A 21 10.02 -11.32 -1.36
N ALA A 22 11.00 -11.21 -0.47
CA ALA A 22 11.27 -10.00 0.29
C ALA A 22 11.69 -8.84 -0.63
N LEU A 23 12.55 -9.09 -1.61
CA LEU A 23 12.96 -8.10 -2.60
C LEU A 23 11.78 -7.63 -3.44
N LEU A 24 10.96 -8.56 -3.96
CA LEU A 24 9.77 -8.24 -4.74
C LEU A 24 8.71 -7.51 -3.91
N GLY A 25 8.54 -7.87 -2.64
CA GLY A 25 7.72 -7.11 -1.70
C GLY A 25 8.24 -5.69 -1.44
N LEU A 26 9.56 -5.47 -1.53
CA LEU A 26 10.18 -4.15 -1.41
C LEU A 26 9.96 -3.27 -2.65
N VAL A 27 9.96 -3.85 -3.86
CA VAL A 27 9.78 -3.08 -5.11
C VAL A 27 8.34 -2.89 -5.54
N THR A 28 7.42 -3.79 -5.18
CA THR A 28 6.00 -3.72 -5.57
C THR A 28 5.16 -2.84 -4.65
N ARG A 29 5.78 -1.85 -3.99
CA ARG A 29 5.13 -1.07 -2.93
C ARG A 29 4.17 -0.02 -3.48
N VAL A 30 2.88 -0.15 -3.13
CA VAL A 30 1.77 0.65 -3.68
C VAL A 30 1.10 1.47 -2.57
N LEU A 31 1.77 2.51 -2.07
CA LEU A 31 1.10 3.60 -1.36
C LEU A 31 0.83 4.76 -2.32
N ALA A 32 0.18 4.46 -3.46
CA ALA A 32 0.06 5.39 -4.59
C ALA A 32 -0.73 6.67 -4.26
N ARG A 33 -1.63 6.63 -3.27
CA ARG A 33 -2.49 7.76 -2.85
C ARG A 33 -2.61 7.85 -1.33
N ALA A 34 -1.48 7.77 -0.63
CA ALA A 34 -1.47 7.85 0.83
C ALA A 34 -1.86 9.25 1.33
N VAL A 35 -2.68 9.28 2.38
CA VAL A 35 -2.98 10.50 3.14
C VAL A 35 -2.13 10.49 4.41
N ALA A 36 -1.34 11.54 4.61
CA ALA A 36 -0.45 11.67 5.75
C ALA A 36 -0.61 13.05 6.40
N ALA A 37 -0.29 13.11 7.70
CA ALA A 37 -0.27 14.33 8.47
C ALA A 37 1.16 14.62 8.95
N PRO A 38 1.53 15.90 9.16
CA PRO A 38 2.85 16.25 9.68
C PRO A 38 3.04 15.73 11.12
N PRO A 39 4.29 15.61 11.60
CA PRO A 39 4.57 15.28 12.99
C PRO A 39 4.02 16.35 13.94
N GLY A 40 3.68 15.95 15.16
CA GLY A 40 3.19 16.86 16.22
C GLY A 40 1.68 17.13 16.21
N VAL A 41 0.92 16.57 15.26
CA VAL A 41 -0.55 16.66 15.28
C VAL A 41 -1.11 15.89 16.49
N PRO A 42 -2.02 16.49 17.30
CA PRO A 42 -2.60 15.81 18.46
C PRO A 42 -3.29 14.50 18.08
N LYS A 43 -3.11 13.46 18.90
CA LYS A 43 -3.67 12.11 18.67
C LYS A 43 -5.16 12.13 18.37
N ALA A 44 -5.94 12.91 19.11
CA ALA A 44 -7.39 13.03 18.90
C ALA A 44 -7.75 13.50 17.48
N ARG A 45 -6.95 14.39 16.88
CA ARG A 45 -7.16 14.85 15.49
C ARG A 45 -6.81 13.77 14.48
N ILE A 46 -5.72 13.03 14.72
CA ILE A 46 -5.35 11.89 13.88
C ILE A 46 -6.44 10.82 13.90
N ASP A 47 -6.95 10.49 15.08
CA ASP A 47 -7.99 9.48 15.24
C ASP A 47 -9.30 9.91 14.56
N ALA A 48 -9.67 11.20 14.66
CA ALA A 48 -10.83 11.76 13.96
C ALA A 48 -10.68 11.66 12.43
N VAL A 49 -9.52 12.03 11.87
CA VAL A 49 -9.26 11.96 10.42
C VAL A 49 -9.27 10.51 9.92
N ARG A 50 -8.66 9.57 10.66
CA ARG A 50 -8.70 8.14 10.32
C ARG A 50 -10.12 7.61 10.29
N ALA A 51 -10.91 7.90 11.31
CA ALA A 51 -12.30 7.46 11.38
C ALA A 51 -13.15 8.07 10.25
N ALA A 52 -12.92 9.33 9.88
CA ALA A 52 -13.59 9.97 8.76
C ALA A 52 -13.21 9.30 7.43
N PHE A 53 -11.91 9.06 7.19
CA PHE A 53 -11.43 8.38 5.99
C PHE A 53 -12.06 6.99 5.83
N ASP A 54 -12.04 6.18 6.89
CA ASP A 54 -12.59 4.82 6.87
C ASP A 54 -14.09 4.80 6.57
N LYS A 55 -14.83 5.81 7.04
CA LYS A 55 -16.25 6.00 6.70
C LYS A 55 -16.43 6.40 5.25
N THR A 56 -15.65 7.36 4.74
CA THR A 56 -15.72 7.82 3.34
C THR A 56 -15.44 6.69 2.35
N MET A 57 -14.45 5.84 2.63
CA MET A 57 -14.12 4.69 1.76
C MET A 57 -15.25 3.66 1.65
N LYS A 58 -16.24 3.70 2.56
CA LYS A 58 -17.42 2.83 2.59
C LYS A 58 -18.71 3.55 2.19
N ASP A 59 -18.66 4.86 1.95
CA ASP A 59 -19.82 5.67 1.63
C ASP A 59 -20.31 5.40 0.20
N PRO A 60 -21.56 4.90 0.01
CA PRO A 60 -22.10 4.61 -1.32
C PRO A 60 -22.16 5.83 -2.25
N ALA A 61 -22.41 7.03 -1.72
CA ALA A 61 -22.46 8.25 -2.52
C ALA A 61 -21.07 8.62 -3.03
N TYR A 62 -20.05 8.52 -2.18
CA TYR A 62 -18.66 8.70 -2.58
C TYR A 62 -18.23 7.67 -3.63
N LEU A 63 -18.53 6.39 -3.42
CA LEU A 63 -18.17 5.32 -4.37
C LEU A 63 -18.86 5.50 -5.73
N ALA A 64 -20.12 5.93 -5.75
CA ALA A 64 -20.85 6.22 -6.98
C ALA A 64 -20.22 7.40 -7.75
N ASP A 65 -19.83 8.46 -7.04
CA ASP A 65 -19.16 9.63 -7.61
C ASP A 65 -17.78 9.27 -8.19
N MET A 66 -16.99 8.47 -7.46
CA MET A 66 -15.69 7.97 -7.93
C MET A 66 -15.83 7.10 -9.18
N LYS A 67 -16.86 6.24 -9.25
CA LYS A 67 -17.17 5.45 -10.45
C LYS A 67 -17.48 6.34 -11.67
N LYS A 68 -18.28 7.41 -11.50
CA LYS A 68 -18.58 8.38 -12.58
C LYS A 68 -17.32 9.06 -13.09
N ARG A 69 -16.39 9.38 -12.19
CA ARG A 69 -15.08 9.97 -12.50
C ARG A 69 -14.06 8.96 -13.07
N LYS A 70 -14.46 7.72 -13.30
CA LYS A 70 -13.57 6.62 -13.72
C LYS A 70 -12.39 6.41 -12.77
N MET A 71 -12.56 6.76 -11.50
CA MET A 71 -11.59 6.55 -10.44
C MET A 71 -11.98 5.29 -9.67
N ALA A 72 -11.24 4.20 -9.88
CA ALA A 72 -11.45 2.98 -9.11
C ALA A 72 -10.88 3.17 -7.69
N ILE A 73 -11.73 2.97 -6.69
CA ILE A 73 -11.32 2.74 -5.30
C ILE A 73 -11.26 1.23 -5.13
N GLU A 74 -10.05 0.69 -5.09
CA GLU A 74 -9.79 -0.74 -4.92
C GLU A 74 -9.07 -0.95 -3.61
N ASN A 75 -9.63 -1.79 -2.74
CA ASN A 75 -9.05 -2.24 -1.47
C ASN A 75 -8.32 -1.13 -0.69
N PRO A 76 -9.02 -0.07 -0.27
CA PRO A 76 -8.39 1.02 0.48
C PRO A 76 -7.85 0.49 1.81
N MET A 77 -6.60 0.82 2.11
CA MET A 77 -5.96 0.50 3.39
C MET A 77 -6.42 1.48 4.47
N THR A 78 -6.75 0.96 5.63
CA THR A 78 -6.95 1.74 6.86
C THR A 78 -5.64 2.33 7.35
N GLY A 79 -5.73 3.35 8.21
CA GLY A 79 -4.53 3.93 8.83
C GLY A 79 -3.70 2.93 9.63
N ALA A 80 -4.34 1.91 10.22
CA ALA A 80 -3.65 0.84 10.94
C ALA A 80 -2.89 -0.10 9.98
N GLU A 81 -3.52 -0.50 8.87
CA GLU A 81 -2.86 -1.32 7.84
C GLU A 81 -1.68 -0.60 7.21
N VAL A 82 -1.80 0.71 6.95
CA VAL A 82 -0.69 1.53 6.46
C VAL A 82 0.46 1.57 7.47
N ALA A 83 0.18 1.71 8.77
CA ALA A 83 1.21 1.71 9.80
C ALA A 83 1.94 0.36 9.88
N THR A 84 1.19 -0.75 9.90
CA THR A 84 1.76 -2.11 9.85
C THR A 84 2.63 -2.31 8.62
N TYR A 85 2.13 -1.86 7.47
CA TYR A 85 2.86 -1.94 6.22
C TYR A 85 4.19 -1.16 6.26
N ILE A 86 4.16 0.10 6.70
CA ILE A 86 5.36 0.96 6.82
C ILE A 86 6.38 0.33 7.78
N ASN A 87 5.93 -0.20 8.93
CA ASN A 87 6.82 -0.89 9.86
C ASN A 87 7.46 -2.12 9.23
N GLY A 88 6.72 -2.89 8.43
CA GLY A 88 7.26 -4.00 7.64
C GLY A 88 8.27 -3.54 6.58
N VAL A 89 8.09 -2.35 5.98
CA VAL A 89 9.12 -1.75 5.10
C VAL A 89 10.39 -1.48 5.87
N ALA A 90 10.26 -0.79 7.00
CA ALA A 90 11.40 -0.35 7.80
C ALA A 90 12.20 -1.54 8.37
N ALA A 91 11.54 -2.67 8.62
CA ALA A 91 12.15 -3.90 9.09
C ALA A 91 12.82 -4.74 7.98
N THR A 92 12.85 -4.29 6.73
CA THR A 92 13.47 -5.05 5.63
C THR A 92 14.96 -5.30 5.93
N PRO A 93 15.43 -6.57 5.91
CA PRO A 93 16.83 -6.86 6.22
C PRO A 93 17.80 -6.13 5.28
N LYS A 94 18.90 -5.61 5.84
CA LYS A 94 19.91 -4.85 5.08
C LYS A 94 20.39 -5.58 3.81
N ARG A 95 20.57 -6.90 3.86
CA ARG A 95 20.96 -7.73 2.70
C ARG A 95 20.02 -7.58 1.50
N ILE A 96 18.71 -7.42 1.75
CA ILE A 96 17.69 -7.25 0.70
C ILE A 96 17.75 -5.84 0.13
N VAL A 97 17.95 -4.84 0.99
CA VAL A 97 18.13 -3.44 0.59
C VAL A 97 19.37 -3.28 -0.28
N ASP A 98 20.49 -3.90 0.12
CA ASP A 98 21.74 -3.86 -0.64
C ASP A 98 21.58 -4.51 -2.03
N ARG A 99 20.87 -5.65 -2.08
CA ARG A 99 20.54 -6.33 -3.34
C ARG A 99 19.65 -5.46 -4.25
N TYR A 100 18.68 -4.73 -3.71
CA TYR A 100 17.89 -3.76 -4.46
C TYR A 100 18.75 -2.63 -5.04
N ILE A 101 19.61 -2.03 -4.22
CA ILE A 101 20.51 -0.95 -4.64
C ILE A 101 21.43 -1.42 -5.78
N ALA A 102 21.99 -2.64 -5.67
CA ALA A 102 22.84 -3.20 -6.71
C ALA A 102 22.10 -3.42 -8.04
N ALA A 103 20.81 -3.76 -7.99
CA ALA A 103 19.99 -3.98 -9.18
C ALA A 103 19.57 -2.68 -9.89
N VAL A 104 19.39 -1.58 -9.15
CA VAL A 104 18.96 -0.27 -9.71
C VAL A 104 20.13 0.55 -10.26
N LYS A 105 21.36 0.28 -9.82
CA LYS A 105 22.56 1.00 -10.26
C LYS A 105 23.18 0.46 -11.56
N GLN A 106 22.61 -0.58 -12.15
CA GLN A 106 22.99 -1.08 -13.49
C GLN A 106 22.29 -0.27 -14.57
#